data_AF-A0A3A9FBH3-F1
#
_entry.id   AF-A0A3A9FBH3-F1
#
_cell.length_a   1.000
_cell.length_b   1.000
_cell.length_c   1.000
_cell.angle_alpha   90.00
_cell.angle_beta   90.00
_cell.angle_gamma   90.00
#
_symmetry.space_group_name_H-M   'P 1'
#
loop_
_entity.id
_entity.type
_entity.pdbx_description
1 polymer ?
#
loop_
_entity_poly.entity_id
_entity_poly.type
_entity_poly.pdbx_seq_one_letter_code
_entity_poly.pdbx_strand_id
1 'polypeptide(L)'
;MSELQRKPPLLLDGAAGTEFMKLGLPAGVCVEQWLCEHPEAIHQVVLSYASAGSDIVYAPTFLANRGNLALYGLEDKVQEFNTKIVKEAQQALTGHSVLLAGDISTTGLMCEPFGETPFSHLLEVYREQGKAQAEAGVDLFAVETMSSFTECRAAVLALREFGLPILLTMTVDAQGHTMWGDNLLASMIVLQDLEIAGFGLNCSHGPEAMLPLIEEIAPYAKIPLITKPNAGEPPLTPVQFSDRCAALMRKGVKIIGGCCGTDPEYIALLRRMVDSFDIDRVIIPPAECDIIVASRNVYYLDNSMEFSEPVTCSMDMANELLEAAEEGCDAVLIHLDTPDDGYAFSLNAHMIDLPVAFESESLEALDSALLLYQGKALIASTNCEIEREDLEKIAVRYGAVVM
;
A
#
# COMPACT_ATOMS: atom_id res chain seq x y z
N MET A 1 6.06 11.32 -9.27
CA MET A 1 5.24 11.86 -8.14
C MET A 1 5.99 12.92 -7.34
N SER A 2 5.33 13.65 -6.41
CA SER A 2 6.04 14.57 -5.49
C SER A 2 6.83 13.79 -4.42
N GLU A 3 8.03 14.27 -4.12
CA GLU A 3 8.86 13.70 -3.05
C GLU A 3 8.34 14.12 -1.67
N LEU A 4 8.59 13.30 -0.64
CA LEU A 4 8.35 13.68 0.75
C LEU A 4 9.11 14.97 1.08
N GLN A 5 8.41 15.94 1.68
CA GLN A 5 8.99 17.24 2.03
C GLN A 5 10.04 17.16 3.16
N ARG A 6 10.16 16.01 3.83
CA ARG A 6 11.14 15.73 4.88
C ARG A 6 12.00 14.52 4.53
N LYS A 7 13.28 14.59 4.89
CA LYS A 7 14.22 13.48 4.71
C LYS A 7 14.13 12.49 5.88
N PRO A 8 14.18 11.18 5.63
CA PRO A 8 14.30 10.19 6.69
C PRO A 8 15.58 10.37 7.54
N PRO A 9 15.58 9.92 8.81
CA PRO A 9 14.54 9.09 9.42
C PRO A 9 13.32 9.92 9.86
N LEU A 10 12.11 9.41 9.63
CA LEU A 10 10.85 10.09 9.99
C LEU A 10 10.11 9.33 11.09
N LEU A 11 9.52 10.07 12.02
CA LEU A 11 8.65 9.52 13.06
C LEU A 11 7.17 9.75 12.72
N LEU A 12 6.39 8.68 12.68
CA LEU A 12 4.94 8.70 12.58
C LEU A 12 4.31 8.75 13.98
N ASP A 13 3.00 8.91 14.04
CA ASP A 13 2.21 8.88 15.28
C ASP A 13 1.93 7.45 15.79
N GLY A 14 1.08 7.36 16.83
CA GLY A 14 0.63 6.11 17.47
C GLY A 14 -0.81 5.73 17.12
N ALA A 15 -1.49 4.99 18.00
CA ALA A 15 -2.88 4.56 17.81
C ALA A 15 -3.93 5.63 18.14
N ALA A 16 -4.48 6.29 17.12
CA ALA A 16 -5.59 7.23 17.28
C ALA A 16 -6.86 6.58 17.88
N GLY A 17 -7.26 5.41 17.38
CA GLY A 17 -8.49 4.73 17.81
C GLY A 17 -8.51 4.41 19.32
N THR A 18 -7.39 3.95 19.88
CA THR A 18 -7.28 3.67 21.32
C THR A 18 -7.36 4.96 22.14
N GLU A 19 -6.79 6.06 21.66
CA GLU A 19 -6.90 7.36 22.34
C GLU A 19 -8.34 7.89 22.30
N PHE A 20 -9.06 7.75 21.19
CA PHE A 20 -10.48 8.14 21.14
C PHE A 20 -11.35 7.33 22.10
N MET A 21 -11.08 6.03 22.27
CA MET A 21 -11.78 5.23 23.29
C MET A 21 -11.56 5.78 24.70
N LYS A 22 -10.34 6.25 25.04
CA LYS A 22 -10.06 6.92 26.33
C LYS A 22 -10.85 8.23 26.48
N LEU A 23 -11.17 8.89 25.37
CA LEU A 23 -11.98 10.11 25.32
C LEU A 23 -13.50 9.86 25.24
N GLY A 24 -13.93 8.59 25.29
CA GLY A 24 -15.33 8.22 25.39
C GLY A 24 -16.00 7.81 24.07
N LEU A 25 -15.22 7.52 23.01
CA LEU A 25 -15.75 6.91 21.79
C LEU A 25 -16.45 5.58 22.13
N PRO A 26 -17.77 5.44 21.85
CA PRO A 26 -18.49 4.21 22.11
C PRO A 26 -18.06 3.06 21.17
N ALA A 27 -18.25 1.82 21.63
CA ALA A 27 -18.03 0.65 20.77
C ALA A 27 -19.14 0.52 19.71
N GLY A 28 -18.77 0.14 18.48
CA GLY A 28 -19.70 -0.22 17.42
C GLY A 28 -20.36 0.96 16.69
N VAL A 29 -19.93 2.20 16.93
CA VAL A 29 -20.39 3.39 16.18
C VAL A 29 -19.44 3.72 15.02
N CYS A 30 -19.91 4.53 14.06
CA CYS A 30 -19.04 5.12 13.05
C CYS A 30 -18.10 6.14 13.71
N VAL A 31 -16.80 5.89 13.65
CA VAL A 31 -15.78 6.73 14.28
C VAL A 31 -15.77 8.11 13.63
N GLU A 32 -15.82 8.18 12.31
CA GLU A 32 -15.79 9.40 11.53
C GLU A 32 -16.97 10.32 11.85
N GLN A 33 -18.17 9.74 11.99
CA GLN A 33 -19.35 10.49 12.43
C GLN A 33 -19.15 11.05 13.84
N TRP A 34 -18.71 10.21 14.78
CA TRP A 34 -18.48 10.63 16.15
C TRP A 34 -17.44 11.77 16.23
N LEU A 35 -16.36 11.68 15.47
CA LEU A 35 -15.33 12.72 15.38
C LEU A 35 -15.87 14.03 14.80
N CYS A 36 -16.77 13.95 13.83
CA CYS A 36 -17.47 15.13 13.33
C CYS A 36 -18.36 15.78 14.40
N GLU A 37 -18.92 15.01 15.32
CA GLU A 37 -19.75 15.50 16.42
C GLU A 37 -18.91 16.00 17.62
N HIS A 38 -17.66 15.53 17.75
CA HIS A 38 -16.73 15.79 18.86
C HIS A 38 -15.34 16.25 18.37
N PRO A 39 -15.24 17.40 17.66
CA PRO A 39 -13.99 17.85 17.05
C PRO A 39 -12.86 18.11 18.07
N GLU A 40 -13.18 18.39 19.32
CA GLU A 40 -12.21 18.54 20.40
C GLU A 40 -11.38 17.27 20.64
N ALA A 41 -11.95 16.09 20.37
CA ALA A 41 -11.24 14.82 20.47
C ALA A 41 -10.16 14.72 19.40
N ILE A 42 -10.46 15.16 18.15
CA ILE A 42 -9.48 15.24 17.06
C ILE A 42 -8.32 16.12 17.50
N HIS A 43 -8.62 17.32 18.03
CA HIS A 43 -7.60 18.28 18.44
C HIS A 43 -6.71 17.69 19.53
N GLN A 44 -7.30 17.05 20.54
CA GLN A 44 -6.56 16.47 21.64
C GLN A 44 -5.59 15.36 21.17
N VAL A 45 -6.07 14.42 20.34
CA VAL A 45 -5.25 13.31 19.87
C VAL A 45 -4.15 13.77 18.91
N VAL A 46 -4.50 14.55 17.88
CA VAL A 46 -3.54 15.06 16.88
C VAL A 46 -2.46 15.90 17.56
N LEU A 47 -2.84 16.82 18.44
CA LEU A 47 -1.88 17.66 19.16
C LEU A 47 -1.00 16.84 20.11
N SER A 48 -1.53 15.79 20.73
CA SER A 48 -0.75 14.95 21.64
C SER A 48 0.42 14.24 20.94
N TYR A 49 0.20 13.71 19.73
CA TYR A 49 1.26 13.05 18.95
C TYR A 49 2.23 14.05 18.33
N ALA A 50 1.73 15.18 17.81
CA ALA A 50 2.58 16.28 17.36
C ALA A 50 3.51 16.78 18.49
N SER A 51 2.98 16.91 19.71
CA SER A 51 3.74 17.33 20.90
C SER A 51 4.71 16.25 21.40
N ALA A 52 4.41 14.98 21.15
CA ALA A 52 5.31 13.87 21.44
C ALA A 52 6.51 13.79 20.47
N GLY A 53 6.45 14.49 19.34
CA GLY A 53 7.57 14.64 18.41
C GLY A 53 7.39 13.94 17.06
N SER A 54 6.17 13.52 16.71
CA SER A 54 5.88 12.99 15.37
C SER A 54 6.22 14.02 14.29
N ASP A 55 6.87 13.54 13.23
CA ASP A 55 7.12 14.31 11.99
C ASP A 55 5.87 14.32 11.09
N ILE A 56 5.10 13.24 11.13
CA ILE A 56 3.85 13.05 10.40
C ILE A 56 2.79 12.54 11.38
N VAL A 57 1.61 13.15 11.37
CA VAL A 57 0.42 12.71 12.11
C VAL A 57 -0.69 12.39 11.12
N TYR A 58 -1.47 11.36 11.40
CA TYR A 58 -2.55 10.89 10.56
C TYR A 58 -3.84 11.64 10.92
N ALA A 59 -4.50 12.21 9.92
CA ALA A 59 -5.88 12.66 10.08
C ALA A 59 -6.74 11.42 10.36
N PRO A 60 -7.60 11.40 11.38
CA PRO A 60 -8.32 10.18 11.80
C PRO A 60 -9.48 9.86 10.85
N THR A 61 -9.16 9.50 9.61
CA THR A 61 -10.07 9.24 8.48
C THR A 61 -9.99 7.79 7.97
N PHE A 62 -9.37 6.89 8.75
CA PHE A 62 -9.06 5.49 8.41
C PHE A 62 -10.17 4.75 7.61
N LEU A 63 -11.43 4.78 8.07
CA LEU A 63 -12.57 4.12 7.40
C LEU A 63 -13.54 5.11 6.72
N ALA A 64 -13.11 6.34 6.44
CA ALA A 64 -13.95 7.39 5.84
C ALA A 64 -14.22 7.19 4.33
N ASN A 65 -14.31 5.94 3.87
CA ASN A 65 -14.61 5.60 2.47
C ASN A 65 -16.05 5.08 2.30
N ARG A 66 -16.53 5.12 1.06
CA ARG A 66 -17.91 4.76 0.71
C ARG A 66 -18.32 3.36 1.20
N GLY A 67 -17.44 2.37 1.03
CA GLY A 67 -17.70 0.97 1.42
C GLY A 67 -17.94 0.82 2.92
N ASN A 68 -17.06 1.39 3.75
CA ASN A 68 -17.21 1.32 5.20
C ASN A 68 -18.35 2.19 5.73
N LEU A 69 -18.54 3.39 5.19
CA LEU A 69 -19.64 4.26 5.62
C LEU A 69 -21.02 3.69 5.28
N ALA A 70 -21.13 2.88 4.22
CA ALA A 70 -22.37 2.17 3.88
C ALA A 70 -22.85 1.22 4.99
N LEU A 71 -21.94 0.66 5.79
CA LEU A 71 -22.29 -0.19 6.95
C LEU A 71 -23.13 0.55 7.99
N TYR A 72 -23.08 1.89 7.96
CA TYR A 72 -23.81 2.78 8.86
C TYR A 72 -24.91 3.59 8.14
N GLY A 73 -25.13 3.37 6.83
CA GLY A 73 -26.04 4.18 6.01
C GLY A 73 -25.55 5.62 5.79
N LEU A 74 -24.22 5.82 5.73
CA LEU A 74 -23.55 7.10 5.63
C LEU A 74 -22.68 7.22 4.37
N GLU A 75 -22.89 6.37 3.36
CA GLU A 75 -22.11 6.31 2.12
C GLU A 75 -22.03 7.65 1.36
N ASP A 76 -23.04 8.53 1.51
CA ASP A 76 -23.07 9.86 0.90
C ASP A 76 -22.28 10.92 1.70
N LYS A 77 -21.65 10.53 2.83
CA LYS A 77 -20.92 11.43 3.74
C LYS A 77 -19.42 11.44 3.54
N VAL A 78 -18.87 10.71 2.55
CA VAL A 78 -17.42 10.61 2.30
C VAL A 78 -16.76 11.99 2.21
N GLN A 79 -17.24 12.87 1.33
CA GLN A 79 -16.68 14.21 1.19
C GLN A 79 -16.80 15.02 2.48
N GLU A 80 -17.97 15.00 3.12
CA GLU A 80 -18.28 15.80 4.31
C GLU A 80 -17.36 15.43 5.49
N PHE A 81 -17.28 14.13 5.80
CA PHE A 81 -16.52 13.62 6.94
C PHE A 81 -15.01 13.81 6.74
N ASN A 82 -14.46 13.42 5.58
CA ASN A 82 -13.04 13.63 5.30
C ASN A 82 -12.69 15.12 5.37
N THR A 83 -13.48 15.99 4.73
CA THR A 83 -13.20 17.43 4.72
C THR A 83 -13.21 18.00 6.13
N LYS A 84 -14.23 17.68 6.93
CA LYS A 84 -14.37 18.20 8.29
C LYS A 84 -13.23 17.71 9.18
N ILE A 85 -12.97 16.40 9.19
CA ILE A 85 -11.93 15.80 10.05
C ILE A 85 -10.54 16.34 9.69
N VAL A 86 -10.20 16.41 8.41
CA VAL A 86 -8.90 16.97 7.96
C VAL A 86 -8.78 18.44 8.37
N LYS A 87 -9.84 19.25 8.22
CA LYS A 87 -9.81 20.67 8.62
C LYS A 87 -9.61 20.85 10.12
N GLU A 88 -10.26 20.04 10.94
CA GLU A 88 -10.07 20.07 12.40
C GLU A 88 -8.65 19.64 12.80
N ALA A 89 -8.11 18.60 12.14
CA ALA A 89 -6.72 18.17 12.36
C ALA A 89 -5.71 19.24 11.93
N GLN A 90 -5.90 19.90 10.78
CA GLN A 90 -5.09 21.05 10.36
C GLN A 90 -5.15 22.19 11.38
N GLN A 91 -6.34 22.51 11.87
CA GLN A 91 -6.52 23.55 12.87
C GLN A 91 -5.75 23.22 14.15
N ALA A 92 -5.82 21.97 14.63
CA ALA A 92 -5.08 21.50 15.80
C ALA A 92 -3.56 21.62 15.64
N LEU A 93 -3.03 21.44 14.41
CA LEU A 93 -1.61 21.57 14.10
C LEU A 93 -1.16 23.02 13.80
N THR A 94 -2.03 24.02 13.94
CA THR A 94 -1.65 25.42 13.67
C THR A 94 -0.48 25.84 14.56
N GLY A 95 0.63 26.23 13.94
CA GLY A 95 1.87 26.62 14.65
C GLY A 95 2.82 25.46 14.95
N HIS A 96 2.46 24.22 14.61
CA HIS A 96 3.34 23.06 14.64
C HIS A 96 3.94 22.82 13.25
N SER A 97 5.23 22.49 13.20
CA SER A 97 5.84 22.01 11.97
C SER A 97 5.73 20.48 11.98
N VAL A 98 4.58 19.97 11.54
CA VAL A 98 4.27 18.53 11.42
C VAL A 98 3.44 18.37 10.15
N LEU A 99 3.70 17.31 9.37
CA LEU A 99 2.91 17.01 8.17
C LEU A 99 1.64 16.26 8.57
N LEU A 100 0.53 16.56 7.91
CA LEU A 100 -0.73 15.86 8.09
C LEU A 100 -0.94 14.87 6.94
N ALA A 101 -1.02 13.58 7.24
CA ALA A 101 -1.37 12.55 6.28
C ALA A 101 -2.88 12.29 6.27
N GLY A 102 -3.48 12.18 5.08
CA GLY A 102 -4.81 11.61 4.93
C GLY A 102 -4.76 10.11 5.14
N ASP A 103 -5.36 9.63 6.23
CA ASP A 103 -5.39 8.21 6.57
C ASP A 103 -6.48 7.49 5.77
N ILE A 104 -6.10 6.38 5.13
CA ILE A 104 -6.91 5.57 4.22
C ILE A 104 -6.61 4.11 4.51
N SER A 105 -7.66 3.31 4.72
CA SER A 105 -7.55 1.86 4.87
C SER A 105 -8.49 1.11 3.91
N THR A 106 -8.64 -0.20 4.14
CA THR A 106 -9.42 -1.11 3.29
C THR A 106 -10.86 -0.64 3.11
N THR A 107 -11.46 -0.98 1.97
CA THR A 107 -12.84 -0.59 1.65
C THR A 107 -13.91 -1.47 2.31
N GLY A 108 -13.51 -2.65 2.81
CA GLY A 108 -14.44 -3.70 3.24
C GLY A 108 -15.13 -4.43 2.08
N LEU A 109 -14.77 -4.13 0.83
CA LEU A 109 -15.32 -4.75 -0.38
C LEU A 109 -14.41 -5.89 -0.85
N MET A 110 -15.01 -6.94 -1.42
CA MET A 110 -14.27 -8.09 -1.97
C MET A 110 -14.17 -7.95 -3.48
N CYS A 111 -12.95 -7.81 -3.99
CA CYS A 111 -12.67 -7.66 -5.42
C CYS A 111 -12.90 -8.96 -6.19
N GLU A 112 -13.39 -8.86 -7.42
CA GLU A 112 -13.35 -9.96 -8.40
C GLU A 112 -11.92 -10.51 -8.58
N PRO A 113 -11.77 -11.82 -8.86
CA PRO A 113 -12.82 -12.84 -9.00
C PRO A 113 -13.27 -13.46 -7.66
N PHE A 114 -12.67 -13.06 -6.53
CA PHE A 114 -12.96 -13.64 -5.21
C PHE A 114 -14.18 -13.02 -4.53
N GLY A 115 -14.67 -11.91 -5.05
CA GLY A 115 -15.91 -11.25 -4.65
C GLY A 115 -16.65 -10.67 -5.86
N GLU A 116 -17.58 -9.76 -5.57
CA GLU A 116 -18.53 -9.22 -6.57
C GLU A 116 -18.17 -7.78 -6.99
N THR A 117 -17.09 -7.21 -6.44
CA THR A 117 -16.72 -5.81 -6.69
C THR A 117 -15.70 -5.73 -7.82
N PRO A 118 -16.01 -5.05 -8.94
CA PRO A 118 -15.02 -4.81 -9.99
C PRO A 118 -13.86 -3.96 -9.47
N PHE A 119 -12.66 -4.21 -9.98
CA PHE A 119 -11.47 -3.42 -9.62
C PHE A 119 -11.65 -1.92 -9.89
N SER A 120 -12.38 -1.57 -10.96
CA SER A 120 -12.74 -0.18 -11.29
C SER A 120 -13.55 0.50 -10.18
N HIS A 121 -14.41 -0.23 -9.48
CA HIS A 121 -15.17 0.32 -8.38
C HIS A 121 -14.29 0.59 -7.15
N LEU A 122 -13.29 -0.27 -6.87
CA LEU A 122 -12.30 0.03 -5.83
C LEU A 122 -11.53 1.31 -6.13
N LEU A 123 -11.12 1.52 -7.39
CA LEU A 123 -10.47 2.77 -7.81
C LEU A 123 -11.36 4.00 -7.53
N GLU A 124 -12.67 3.90 -7.81
CA GLU A 124 -13.62 4.98 -7.53
C GLU A 124 -13.72 5.29 -6.04
N VAL A 125 -13.80 4.27 -5.18
CA VAL A 125 -13.90 4.44 -3.72
C VAL A 125 -12.66 5.15 -3.17
N TYR A 126 -11.46 4.71 -3.55
CA TYR A 126 -10.22 5.36 -3.13
C TYR A 126 -10.05 6.76 -3.71
N ARG A 127 -10.44 6.97 -4.98
CA ARG A 127 -10.40 8.28 -5.62
C ARG A 127 -11.33 9.27 -4.93
N GLU A 128 -12.52 8.84 -4.53
CA GLU A 128 -13.48 9.68 -3.82
C GLU A 128 -12.94 10.15 -2.46
N GLN A 129 -12.44 9.23 -1.63
CA GLN A 129 -11.85 9.57 -0.34
C GLN A 129 -10.61 10.44 -0.50
N GLY A 130 -9.68 10.04 -1.39
CA GLY A 130 -8.45 10.76 -1.65
C GLY A 130 -8.68 12.18 -2.15
N LYS A 131 -9.68 12.37 -3.03
CA LYS A 131 -10.07 13.71 -3.51
C LYS A 131 -10.52 14.60 -2.37
N ALA A 132 -11.39 14.11 -1.49
CA ALA A 132 -11.90 14.87 -0.36
C ALA A 132 -10.77 15.31 0.59
N GLN A 133 -9.80 14.42 0.85
CA GLN A 133 -8.64 14.71 1.68
C GLN A 133 -7.66 15.69 1.00
N ALA A 134 -7.37 15.51 -0.29
CA ALA A 134 -6.48 16.39 -1.06
C ALA A 134 -7.06 17.82 -1.16
N GLU A 135 -8.36 17.96 -1.45
CA GLU A 135 -9.04 19.26 -1.48
C GLU A 135 -9.08 19.92 -0.09
N ALA A 136 -9.18 19.12 0.98
CA ALA A 136 -9.08 19.61 2.35
C ALA A 136 -7.64 20.04 2.72
N GLY A 137 -6.63 19.55 2.01
CA GLY A 137 -5.24 20.01 2.07
C GLY A 137 -4.31 19.16 2.92
N VAL A 138 -4.45 17.83 2.89
CA VAL A 138 -3.42 16.94 3.46
C VAL A 138 -2.08 17.10 2.70
N ASP A 139 -0.97 16.83 3.38
CA ASP A 139 0.37 16.93 2.80
C ASP A 139 0.78 15.66 2.04
N LEU A 140 0.20 14.52 2.42
CA LEU A 140 0.45 13.19 1.86
C LEU A 140 -0.74 12.25 2.15
N PHE A 141 -0.71 11.06 1.57
CA PHE A 141 -1.61 9.96 1.93
C PHE A 141 -0.86 8.89 2.74
N ALA A 142 -1.52 8.37 3.77
CA ALA A 142 -1.12 7.19 4.51
C ALA A 142 -2.14 6.09 4.21
N VAL A 143 -1.76 5.15 3.33
CA VAL A 143 -2.55 3.98 2.97
C VAL A 143 -2.12 2.85 3.89
N GLU A 144 -2.84 2.62 4.99
CA GLU A 144 -2.38 1.72 6.05
C GLU A 144 -3.31 0.54 6.34
N THR A 145 -2.75 -0.48 6.98
CA THR A 145 -3.43 -1.73 7.35
C THR A 145 -4.04 -2.44 6.14
N MET A 146 -3.41 -2.29 4.98
CA MET A 146 -3.90 -2.95 3.77
C MET A 146 -3.73 -4.45 3.90
N SER A 147 -4.83 -5.18 3.75
CA SER A 147 -4.87 -6.62 3.89
C SER A 147 -4.95 -7.34 2.54
N SER A 148 -4.97 -6.61 1.43
CA SER A 148 -4.97 -7.15 0.06
C SER A 148 -4.03 -6.34 -0.83
N PHE A 149 -3.24 -7.02 -1.64
CA PHE A 149 -2.44 -6.39 -2.68
C PHE A 149 -3.30 -5.69 -3.74
N THR A 150 -4.43 -6.29 -4.12
CA THR A 150 -5.38 -5.70 -5.07
C THR A 150 -5.87 -4.34 -4.59
N GLU A 151 -6.26 -4.22 -3.31
CA GLU A 151 -6.64 -2.93 -2.75
C GLU A 151 -5.46 -1.96 -2.64
N CYS A 152 -4.24 -2.43 -2.36
CA CYS A 152 -3.04 -1.58 -2.40
C CYS A 152 -2.86 -0.95 -3.78
N ARG A 153 -2.93 -1.75 -4.86
CA ARG A 153 -2.84 -1.24 -6.24
C ARG A 153 -3.96 -0.26 -6.54
N ALA A 154 -5.19 -0.57 -6.17
CA ALA A 154 -6.32 0.32 -6.40
C ALA A 154 -6.13 1.68 -5.70
N ALA A 155 -5.74 1.67 -4.43
CA ALA A 155 -5.46 2.88 -3.67
C ALA A 155 -4.35 3.70 -4.31
N VAL A 156 -3.21 3.08 -4.65
CA VAL A 156 -2.08 3.78 -5.27
C VAL A 156 -2.49 4.38 -6.61
N LEU A 157 -3.08 3.60 -7.51
CA LEU A 157 -3.45 4.09 -8.84
C LEU A 157 -4.44 5.26 -8.77
N ALA A 158 -5.41 5.22 -7.85
CA ALA A 158 -6.36 6.30 -7.65
C ALA A 158 -5.73 7.55 -7.04
N LEU A 159 -4.87 7.39 -6.02
CA LEU A 159 -4.31 8.51 -5.25
C LEU A 159 -3.19 9.26 -5.99
N ARG A 160 -2.47 8.58 -6.89
CA ARG A 160 -1.42 9.19 -7.73
C ARG A 160 -1.92 10.38 -8.55
N GLU A 161 -3.21 10.40 -8.91
CA GLU A 161 -3.84 11.48 -9.68
C GLU A 161 -3.76 12.84 -8.96
N PHE A 162 -3.66 12.84 -7.62
CA PHE A 162 -3.60 14.07 -6.82
C PHE A 162 -2.17 14.60 -6.63
N GLY A 163 -1.15 13.87 -7.09
CA GLY A 163 0.24 14.31 -7.08
C GLY A 163 0.87 14.47 -5.69
N LEU A 164 0.26 13.89 -4.64
CA LEU A 164 0.79 13.86 -3.27
C LEU A 164 1.61 12.58 -3.00
N PRO A 165 2.58 12.60 -2.06
CA PRO A 165 3.30 11.39 -1.69
C PRO A 165 2.36 10.35 -1.07
N ILE A 166 2.65 9.07 -1.29
CA ILE A 166 1.88 7.95 -0.73
C ILE A 166 2.82 7.11 0.14
N LEU A 167 2.53 7.02 1.42
CA LEU A 167 3.09 6.00 2.32
C LEU A 167 2.13 4.82 2.35
N LEU A 168 2.63 3.61 2.13
CA LEU A 168 1.79 2.42 2.13
C LEU A 168 2.29 1.39 3.14
N THR A 169 1.40 0.90 3.99
CA THR A 169 1.71 -0.22 4.89
C THR A 169 0.68 -1.34 4.79
N MET A 170 1.18 -2.57 4.78
CA MET A 170 0.38 -3.78 4.76
C MET A 170 0.35 -4.42 6.14
N THR A 171 -0.69 -5.21 6.37
CA THR A 171 -0.79 -6.12 7.52
C THR A 171 -0.68 -7.56 7.04
N VAL A 172 0.25 -8.31 7.62
CA VAL A 172 0.58 -9.68 7.21
C VAL A 172 0.75 -10.57 8.42
N ASP A 173 0.63 -11.89 8.23
CA ASP A 173 0.96 -12.91 9.20
C ASP A 173 2.49 -13.05 9.41
N ALA A 174 2.90 -13.95 10.31
CA ALA A 174 4.31 -14.17 10.62
C ALA A 174 5.10 -14.82 9.48
N GLN A 175 4.44 -15.25 8.40
CA GLN A 175 5.03 -15.80 7.19
C GLN A 175 5.09 -14.75 6.06
N GLY A 176 4.65 -13.51 6.31
CA GLY A 176 4.67 -12.45 5.30
C GLY A 176 3.51 -12.51 4.32
N HIS A 177 2.41 -13.19 4.67
CA HIS A 177 1.21 -13.24 3.83
C HIS A 177 0.09 -12.37 4.37
N THR A 178 -0.62 -11.69 3.47
CA THR A 178 -1.85 -11.00 3.82
C THR A 178 -2.99 -11.98 4.11
N MET A 179 -4.14 -11.48 4.56
CA MET A 179 -5.33 -12.31 4.77
C MET A 179 -5.83 -13.00 3.49
N TRP A 180 -5.47 -12.48 2.32
CA TRP A 180 -5.82 -13.02 1.00
C TRP A 180 -4.69 -13.86 0.39
N GLY A 181 -3.60 -14.08 1.13
CA GLY A 181 -2.46 -14.88 0.69
C GLY A 181 -1.45 -14.13 -0.18
N ASP A 182 -1.55 -12.80 -0.29
CA ASP A 182 -0.57 -12.02 -1.05
C ASP A 182 0.77 -11.99 -0.31
N ASN A 183 1.86 -12.19 -1.04
CA ASN A 183 3.21 -12.17 -0.48
C ASN A 183 3.74 -10.73 -0.31
N LEU A 184 4.34 -10.43 0.84
CA LEU A 184 4.86 -9.10 1.18
C LEU A 184 5.96 -8.62 0.22
N LEU A 185 6.94 -9.48 -0.10
CA LEU A 185 8.05 -9.13 -0.99
C LEU A 185 7.54 -8.86 -2.41
N ALA A 186 6.71 -9.76 -2.95
CA ALA A 186 6.05 -9.59 -4.24
C ALA A 186 5.28 -8.26 -4.30
N SER A 187 4.49 -7.97 -3.27
CA SER A 187 3.73 -6.72 -3.16
C SER A 187 4.63 -5.48 -3.19
N MET A 188 5.72 -5.48 -2.41
CA MET A 188 6.68 -4.37 -2.38
C MET A 188 7.29 -4.13 -3.77
N ILE A 189 7.70 -5.20 -4.46
CA ILE A 189 8.34 -5.11 -5.78
C ILE A 189 7.43 -4.42 -6.79
N VAL A 190 6.15 -4.77 -6.82
CA VAL A 190 5.20 -4.12 -7.75
C VAL A 190 4.90 -2.69 -7.31
N LEU A 191 4.59 -2.48 -6.02
CA LEU A 191 4.10 -1.19 -5.54
C LEU A 191 5.19 -0.11 -5.55
N GLN A 192 6.46 -0.45 -5.33
CA GLN A 192 7.55 0.54 -5.40
C GLN A 192 7.75 1.10 -6.81
N ASP A 193 7.45 0.31 -7.85
CA ASP A 193 7.55 0.76 -9.25
C ASP A 193 6.35 1.65 -9.65
N LEU A 194 5.30 1.71 -8.81
CA LEU A 194 4.24 2.72 -8.90
C LEU A 194 4.61 4.05 -8.22
N GLU A 195 5.91 4.24 -7.94
CA GLU A 195 6.54 5.45 -7.41
C GLU A 195 6.13 5.86 -5.98
N ILE A 196 5.54 4.98 -5.16
CA ILE A 196 5.16 5.32 -3.78
C ILE A 196 6.35 5.81 -2.94
N ALA A 197 6.09 6.68 -1.96
CA ALA A 197 7.13 7.37 -1.20
C ALA A 197 7.71 6.54 -0.05
N GLY A 198 7.05 5.44 0.33
CA GLY A 198 7.54 4.48 1.29
C GLY A 198 6.60 3.28 1.40
N PHE A 199 7.16 2.13 1.77
CA PHE A 199 6.44 0.87 1.89
C PHE A 199 6.80 0.15 3.19
N GLY A 200 5.87 -0.57 3.80
CA GLY A 200 6.24 -1.52 4.84
C GLY A 200 5.06 -2.11 5.59
N LEU A 201 5.19 -2.20 6.91
CA LEU A 201 4.29 -2.96 7.76
C LEU A 201 3.69 -2.13 8.88
N ASN A 202 2.43 -2.35 9.18
CA ASN A 202 1.81 -1.86 10.40
C ASN A 202 0.89 -2.93 11.00
N CYS A 203 0.54 -2.75 12.28
CA CYS A 203 -0.36 -3.65 13.00
C CYS A 203 0.16 -5.12 13.06
N SER A 204 -0.74 -6.06 13.38
CA SER A 204 -0.57 -7.52 13.56
C SER A 204 0.47 -7.99 14.59
N HIS A 205 1.67 -7.42 14.56
CA HIS A 205 2.84 -7.91 15.27
C HIS A 205 3.51 -6.81 16.09
N GLY A 206 4.16 -7.23 17.17
CA GLY A 206 5.13 -6.40 17.87
C GLY A 206 6.42 -6.24 17.06
N PRO A 207 7.32 -5.34 17.48
CA PRO A 207 8.54 -5.01 16.73
C PRO A 207 9.47 -6.22 16.51
N GLU A 208 9.51 -7.18 17.44
CA GLU A 208 10.34 -8.39 17.32
C GLU A 208 9.86 -9.31 16.18
N ALA A 209 8.55 -9.46 16.02
CA ALA A 209 7.97 -10.33 15.00
C ALA A 209 8.01 -9.70 13.60
N MET A 210 8.09 -8.37 13.50
CA MET A 210 8.31 -7.69 12.21
C MET A 210 9.76 -7.78 11.72
N LEU A 211 10.73 -8.04 12.60
CA LEU A 211 12.15 -8.04 12.24
C LEU A 211 12.50 -9.00 11.09
N PRO A 212 12.13 -10.29 11.12
CA PRO A 212 12.44 -11.21 10.02
C PRO A 212 11.79 -10.78 8.69
N LEU A 213 10.57 -10.22 8.73
CA LEU A 213 9.86 -9.74 7.54
C LEU A 213 10.58 -8.54 6.90
N ILE A 214 11.10 -7.62 7.73
CA ILE A 214 11.90 -6.49 7.25
C ILE A 214 13.24 -6.96 6.69
N GLU A 215 13.90 -7.93 7.34
CA GLU A 215 15.15 -8.51 6.85
C GLU A 215 15.00 -9.15 5.47
N GLU A 216 13.85 -9.77 5.20
CA GLU A 216 13.51 -10.37 3.91
C GLU A 216 13.39 -9.32 2.80
N ILE A 217 12.65 -8.23 3.04
CA ILE A 217 12.35 -7.25 1.98
C ILE A 217 13.42 -6.18 1.81
N ALA A 218 14.18 -5.84 2.87
CA ALA A 218 15.13 -4.72 2.84
C ALA A 218 16.18 -4.76 1.71
N PRO A 219 16.75 -5.90 1.31
CA PRO A 219 17.67 -5.96 0.17
C PRO A 219 17.06 -5.57 -1.18
N TYR A 220 15.73 -5.62 -1.32
CA TYR A 220 15.01 -5.36 -2.57
C TYR A 220 14.35 -3.98 -2.61
N ALA A 221 14.38 -3.25 -1.49
CA ALA A 221 13.71 -1.97 -1.34
C ALA A 221 14.50 -0.83 -2.00
N LYS A 222 13.90 -0.18 -3.00
CA LYS A 222 14.41 1.04 -3.65
C LYS A 222 13.88 2.32 -2.99
N ILE A 223 12.88 2.18 -2.14
CA ILE A 223 12.16 3.24 -1.42
C ILE A 223 12.31 3.07 0.11
N PRO A 224 12.07 4.12 0.91
CA PRO A 224 12.11 4.02 2.37
C PRO A 224 11.18 2.94 2.94
N LEU A 225 11.70 2.10 3.84
CA LEU A 225 10.91 1.13 4.57
C LEU A 225 10.23 1.74 5.80
N ILE A 226 8.98 1.33 6.04
CA ILE A 226 8.09 1.80 7.11
C ILE A 226 7.80 0.69 8.12
N THR A 227 7.79 0.99 9.42
CA THR A 227 7.15 0.12 10.41
C THR A 227 6.32 0.89 11.45
N LYS A 228 5.08 0.43 11.72
CA LYS A 228 4.24 0.86 12.85
C LYS A 228 3.79 -0.39 13.64
N PRO A 229 4.68 -0.99 14.45
CA PRO A 229 4.33 -2.19 15.21
C PRO A 229 3.29 -1.92 16.31
N ASN A 230 2.55 -2.96 16.68
CA ASN A 230 1.73 -2.96 17.90
C ASN A 230 2.64 -2.95 19.13
N ALA A 231 2.12 -2.51 20.28
CA ALA A 231 2.88 -2.51 21.54
C ALA A 231 3.33 -3.92 21.99
N GLY A 232 2.84 -5.00 21.36
CA GLY A 232 3.20 -6.39 21.65
C GLY A 232 2.14 -7.10 22.49
N GLU A 233 2.29 -8.42 22.62
CA GLU A 233 1.41 -9.26 23.43
C GLU A 233 2.25 -10.22 24.31
N PRO A 234 2.34 -9.98 25.65
CA PRO A 234 1.78 -8.85 26.39
C PRO A 234 2.43 -7.49 25.99
N PRO A 235 1.77 -6.35 26.27
CA PRO A 235 2.30 -5.04 25.90
C PRO A 235 3.68 -4.75 26.49
N LEU A 236 4.61 -4.34 25.63
CA LEU A 236 5.93 -3.83 25.98
C LEU A 236 5.79 -2.46 26.64
N THR A 237 6.64 -2.14 27.60
CA THR A 237 6.75 -0.76 28.10
C THR A 237 7.27 0.17 26.99
N PRO A 238 7.01 1.49 27.05
CA PRO A 238 7.54 2.45 26.09
C PRO A 238 9.07 2.34 25.86
N VAL A 239 9.84 2.09 26.92
CA VAL A 239 11.30 1.91 26.85
C VAL A 239 11.65 0.64 26.06
N GLN A 240 11.04 -0.50 26.41
CA GLN A 240 11.27 -1.76 25.71
C GLN A 240 10.86 -1.66 24.24
N PHE A 241 9.72 -1.05 23.96
CA PHE A 241 9.22 -0.83 22.60
C PHE A 241 10.20 -0.01 21.76
N SER A 242 10.70 1.10 22.31
CA SER A 242 11.72 1.94 21.66
C SER A 242 13.02 1.18 21.37
N ASP A 243 13.51 0.38 22.33
CA ASP A 243 14.72 -0.43 22.16
C ASP A 243 14.56 -1.47 21.04
N ARG A 244 13.38 -2.07 20.91
CA ARG A 244 13.08 -3.03 19.84
C ARG A 244 12.89 -2.36 18.48
N CYS A 245 12.28 -1.20 18.45
CA CYS A 245 12.18 -0.37 17.25
C CYS A 245 13.55 0.04 16.69
N ALA A 246 14.54 0.30 17.56
CA ALA A 246 15.91 0.54 17.12
C ALA A 246 16.53 -0.68 16.40
N ALA A 247 16.09 -1.91 16.68
CA ALA A 247 16.54 -3.09 15.94
C ALA A 247 16.00 -3.10 14.50
N LEU A 248 14.76 -2.68 14.28
CA LEU A 248 14.17 -2.51 12.95
C LEU A 248 14.91 -1.46 12.12
N MET A 249 15.25 -0.31 12.74
CA MET A 249 16.05 0.73 12.05
C MET A 249 17.44 0.24 11.65
N ARG A 250 18.08 -0.62 12.45
CA ARG A 250 19.36 -1.28 12.07
C ARG A 250 19.21 -2.21 10.86
N LYS A 251 17.99 -2.59 10.48
CA LYS A 251 17.67 -3.39 9.29
C LYS A 251 17.15 -2.56 8.11
N GLY A 252 17.30 -1.24 8.17
CA GLY A 252 17.01 -0.35 7.04
C GLY A 252 15.65 0.32 7.10
N VAL A 253 14.85 0.13 8.15
CA VAL A 253 13.64 0.93 8.39
C VAL A 253 14.03 2.39 8.57
N LYS A 254 13.41 3.26 7.77
CA LYS A 254 13.67 4.70 7.72
C LYS A 254 12.49 5.53 8.22
N ILE A 255 11.30 4.95 8.25
CA ILE A 255 10.09 5.60 8.76
C ILE A 255 9.52 4.69 9.85
N ILE A 256 9.31 5.22 11.05
CA ILE A 256 8.87 4.40 12.19
C ILE A 256 7.78 5.10 12.97
N GLY A 257 6.87 4.35 13.57
CA GLY A 257 5.86 4.87 14.50
C GLY A 257 5.31 3.76 15.36
N GLY A 258 4.06 3.91 15.80
CA GLY A 258 3.35 2.85 16.52
C GLY A 258 1.93 2.65 16.02
N CYS A 259 1.39 1.44 16.23
CA CYS A 259 0.00 1.10 15.95
C CYS A 259 -0.72 0.78 17.26
N CYS A 260 -1.52 -0.28 17.32
CA CYS A 260 -2.41 -0.58 18.45
C CYS A 260 -1.62 -0.69 19.77
N GLY A 261 -2.12 0.02 20.79
CA GLY A 261 -1.51 0.06 22.13
C GLY A 261 -0.38 1.08 22.29
N THR A 262 -0.07 1.89 21.27
CA THR A 262 0.98 2.93 21.36
C THR A 262 0.37 4.32 21.54
N ASP A 263 0.53 4.87 22.74
CA ASP A 263 0.07 6.22 23.10
C ASP A 263 1.21 7.27 22.95
N PRO A 264 0.98 8.56 23.24
CA PRO A 264 2.00 9.59 23.11
C PRO A 264 3.30 9.35 23.91
N GLU A 265 3.28 8.56 24.98
CA GLU A 265 4.51 8.25 25.74
C GLU A 265 5.46 7.36 24.91
N TYR A 266 4.92 6.40 24.16
CA TYR A 266 5.70 5.57 23.23
C TYR A 266 6.35 6.43 22.16
N ILE A 267 5.58 7.35 21.56
CA ILE A 267 6.07 8.23 20.51
C ILE A 267 7.17 9.17 21.04
N ALA A 268 7.01 9.70 22.25
CA ALA A 268 8.03 10.57 22.87
C ALA A 268 9.36 9.84 23.12
N LEU A 269 9.34 8.55 23.48
CA LEU A 269 10.56 7.76 23.59
C LEU A 269 11.13 7.35 22.23
N LEU A 270 10.28 7.01 21.26
CA LEU A 270 10.73 6.79 19.89
C LEU A 270 11.43 8.02 19.32
N ARG A 271 10.92 9.23 19.54
CA ARG A 271 11.56 10.49 19.12
C ARG A 271 13.00 10.59 19.63
N ARG A 272 13.21 10.34 20.92
CA ARG A 272 14.56 10.36 21.52
C ARG A 272 15.48 9.32 20.89
N MET A 273 14.95 8.14 20.60
CA MET A 273 15.71 7.08 19.92
C MET A 273 16.07 7.50 18.51
N VAL A 274 15.11 7.96 17.70
CA VAL A 274 15.33 8.41 16.31
C VAL A 274 16.34 9.57 16.26
N ASP A 275 16.25 10.55 17.16
CA ASP A 275 17.21 11.69 17.23
C ASP A 275 18.65 11.24 17.53
N SER A 276 18.80 10.12 18.23
CA SER A 276 20.11 9.55 18.58
C SER A 276 20.63 8.55 17.55
N PHE A 277 19.82 8.17 16.57
CA PHE A 277 20.10 7.08 15.64
C PHE A 277 20.76 7.59 14.36
N ASP A 278 21.99 7.16 14.09
CA ASP A 278 22.71 7.49 12.86
C ASP A 278 22.28 6.56 11.72
N ILE A 279 21.14 6.89 11.08
CA ILE A 279 20.54 6.05 10.03
C ILE A 279 21.42 5.94 8.78
N ASP A 280 22.25 6.95 8.51
CA ASP A 280 23.13 7.00 7.33
C ASP A 280 24.25 5.95 7.41
N ARG A 281 24.54 5.42 8.61
CA ARG A 281 25.48 4.30 8.79
C ARG A 281 24.85 2.92 8.56
N VAL A 282 23.53 2.82 8.43
CA VAL A 282 22.86 1.56 8.16
C VAL A 282 22.93 1.27 6.67
N ILE A 283 23.78 0.31 6.31
CA ILE A 283 23.94 -0.15 4.93
C ILE A 283 23.34 -1.54 4.82
N ILE A 284 22.28 -1.65 4.02
CA ILE A 284 21.72 -2.94 3.60
C ILE A 284 22.26 -3.21 2.20
N PRO A 285 23.05 -4.29 2.00
CA PRO A 285 23.48 -4.69 0.67
C PRO A 285 22.24 -4.98 -0.20
N PRO A 286 22.14 -4.41 -1.41
CA PRO A 286 21.07 -4.76 -2.32
C PRO A 286 21.19 -6.23 -2.72
N ALA A 287 20.06 -6.87 -3.01
CA ALA A 287 20.06 -8.21 -3.59
C ALA A 287 20.78 -8.20 -4.96
N GLU A 288 21.50 -9.26 -5.29
CA GLU A 288 22.23 -9.42 -6.56
C GLU A 288 21.29 -9.77 -7.73
N CYS A 289 20.21 -9.00 -7.91
CA CYS A 289 19.28 -9.16 -9.03
C CYS A 289 18.60 -7.83 -9.37
N ASP A 290 18.74 -7.38 -10.63
CA ASP A 290 18.25 -6.07 -11.05
C ASP A 290 16.75 -6.07 -11.40
N ILE A 291 16.18 -7.23 -11.78
CA ILE A 291 14.81 -7.31 -12.29
C ILE A 291 14.08 -8.53 -11.71
N ILE A 292 12.93 -8.24 -11.11
CA ILE A 292 12.02 -9.22 -10.53
C ILE A 292 10.64 -8.98 -11.13
N VAL A 293 10.01 -10.05 -11.62
CA VAL A 293 8.58 -10.09 -11.92
C VAL A 293 7.87 -10.79 -10.77
N ALA A 294 6.64 -10.37 -10.53
CA ALA A 294 5.88 -10.80 -9.37
C ALA A 294 4.43 -11.09 -9.77
N SER A 295 3.98 -12.30 -9.49
CA SER A 295 2.57 -12.65 -9.40
C SER A 295 2.21 -12.69 -7.90
N ARG A 296 1.76 -13.83 -7.38
CA ARG A 296 1.81 -14.17 -5.96
C ARG A 296 3.23 -14.52 -5.50
N ASN A 297 4.07 -14.97 -6.41
CA ASN A 297 5.46 -15.35 -6.15
C ASN A 297 6.44 -14.41 -6.84
N VAL A 298 7.68 -14.42 -6.36
CA VAL A 298 8.80 -13.64 -6.88
C VAL A 298 9.61 -14.49 -7.86
N TYR A 299 9.83 -13.97 -9.06
CA TYR A 299 10.62 -14.62 -10.10
C TYR A 299 11.73 -13.71 -10.60
N TYR A 300 12.91 -14.28 -10.82
CA TYR A 300 14.04 -13.56 -11.38
C TYR A 300 13.89 -13.49 -12.89
N LEU A 301 14.06 -12.28 -13.43
CA LEU A 301 14.03 -12.09 -14.87
C LEU A 301 15.36 -12.56 -15.50
N ASP A 302 15.25 -13.36 -16.55
CA ASP A 302 16.37 -13.68 -17.45
C ASP A 302 16.02 -13.20 -18.87
N ASN A 303 17.00 -12.66 -19.58
CA ASN A 303 16.81 -12.29 -20.99
C ASN A 303 16.64 -13.52 -21.91
N SER A 304 16.90 -14.74 -21.40
CA SER A 304 16.60 -15.99 -22.10
C SER A 304 15.31 -16.66 -21.64
N MET A 305 14.41 -15.95 -20.96
CA MET A 305 13.11 -16.51 -20.57
C MET A 305 12.35 -17.02 -21.81
N GLU A 306 11.87 -18.26 -21.73
CA GLU A 306 11.04 -18.86 -22.77
C GLU A 306 9.56 -18.64 -22.44
N PHE A 307 8.82 -18.14 -23.41
CA PHE A 307 7.38 -17.93 -23.29
C PHE A 307 6.61 -19.16 -23.79
N SER A 308 5.43 -19.41 -23.22
CA SER A 308 4.49 -20.39 -23.79
C SER A 308 4.05 -20.00 -25.20
N GLU A 309 3.39 -20.91 -25.91
CA GLU A 309 2.56 -20.51 -27.05
C GLU A 309 1.51 -19.47 -26.59
N PRO A 310 1.15 -18.48 -27.44
CA PRO A 310 0.19 -17.44 -27.06
C PRO A 310 -1.18 -18.02 -26.70
N VAL A 311 -1.67 -17.70 -25.50
CA VAL A 311 -3.01 -18.07 -25.04
C VAL A 311 -3.98 -16.95 -25.42
N THR A 312 -5.00 -17.29 -26.20
CA THR A 312 -6.10 -16.38 -26.53
C THR A 312 -7.04 -16.22 -25.34
N CYS A 313 -7.40 -14.98 -25.00
CA CYS A 313 -8.31 -14.71 -23.89
C CYS A 313 -9.72 -15.21 -24.15
N SER A 314 -10.33 -15.79 -23.12
CA SER A 314 -11.76 -16.08 -23.07
C SER A 314 -12.23 -16.06 -21.61
N MET A 315 -13.53 -15.97 -21.38
CA MET A 315 -14.07 -15.98 -20.01
C MET A 315 -13.81 -17.30 -19.27
N ASP A 316 -13.61 -18.40 -20.00
CA ASP A 316 -13.38 -19.75 -19.46
C ASP A 316 -12.02 -20.29 -19.95
N MET A 317 -10.96 -19.47 -19.80
CA MET A 317 -9.59 -19.80 -20.25
C MET A 317 -8.75 -20.53 -19.19
N ALA A 318 -9.39 -21.02 -18.12
CA ALA A 318 -8.69 -21.56 -16.96
C ALA A 318 -7.87 -22.83 -17.31
N ASN A 319 -8.37 -23.68 -18.20
CA ASN A 319 -7.67 -24.91 -18.61
C ASN A 319 -6.48 -24.57 -19.51
N GLU A 320 -6.67 -23.66 -20.45
CA GLU A 320 -5.64 -23.19 -21.39
C GLU A 320 -4.46 -22.57 -20.63
N LEU A 321 -4.74 -21.80 -19.57
CA LEU A 321 -3.71 -21.24 -18.70
C LEU A 321 -2.93 -22.31 -17.94
N LEU A 322 -3.61 -23.35 -17.43
CA LEU A 322 -2.96 -24.45 -16.73
C LEU A 322 -2.10 -25.28 -17.68
N GLU A 323 -2.62 -25.59 -18.88
CA GLU A 323 -1.88 -26.31 -19.92
C GLU A 323 -0.61 -25.55 -20.32
N ALA A 324 -0.72 -24.25 -20.61
CA ALA A 324 0.43 -23.41 -20.96
C ALA A 324 1.50 -23.38 -19.85
N ALA A 325 1.09 -23.38 -18.58
CA ALA A 325 2.02 -23.40 -17.45
C ALA A 325 2.74 -24.75 -17.25
N GLU A 326 2.19 -25.85 -17.77
CA GLU A 326 2.80 -27.19 -17.69
C GLU A 326 3.83 -27.46 -18.82
N GLU A 327 3.89 -26.61 -19.86
CA GLU A 327 4.77 -26.78 -21.02
C GLU A 327 6.26 -26.56 -20.73
N GLY A 328 6.63 -26.20 -19.49
CA GLY A 328 8.01 -25.96 -19.09
C GLY A 328 8.55 -24.59 -19.51
N CYS A 329 7.65 -23.64 -19.81
CA CYS A 329 7.98 -22.24 -20.06
C CYS A 329 8.33 -21.49 -18.77
N ASP A 330 9.00 -20.35 -18.91
CA ASP A 330 9.32 -19.45 -17.81
C ASP A 330 8.22 -18.41 -17.55
N ALA A 331 7.40 -18.10 -18.57
CA ALA A 331 6.25 -17.20 -18.46
C ALA A 331 5.13 -17.59 -19.44
N VAL A 332 3.88 -17.36 -19.03
CA VAL A 332 2.70 -17.57 -19.87
C VAL A 332 2.47 -16.33 -20.72
N LEU A 333 2.41 -16.52 -22.04
CA LEU A 333 2.14 -15.45 -23.01
C LEU A 333 0.65 -15.34 -23.29
N ILE A 334 0.10 -14.14 -23.08
CA ILE A 334 -1.32 -13.84 -23.26
C ILE A 334 -1.48 -12.90 -24.44
N HIS A 335 -2.26 -13.34 -25.42
CA HIS A 335 -2.60 -12.55 -26.60
C HIS A 335 -3.85 -11.70 -26.34
N LEU A 336 -3.75 -10.40 -26.62
CA LEU A 336 -4.83 -9.44 -26.41
C LEU A 336 -5.23 -8.76 -27.73
N ASP A 337 -6.48 -8.91 -28.13
CA ASP A 337 -7.04 -8.23 -29.31
C ASP A 337 -7.82 -6.96 -28.91
N THR A 338 -8.53 -7.03 -27.80
CA THR A 338 -9.51 -6.03 -27.34
C THR A 338 -9.37 -5.74 -25.84
N PRO A 339 -9.89 -4.60 -25.35
CA PRO A 339 -9.92 -4.31 -23.92
C PRO A 339 -10.65 -5.37 -23.07
N ASP A 340 -11.63 -6.07 -23.64
CA ASP A 340 -12.38 -7.13 -22.96
C ASP A 340 -11.50 -8.35 -22.65
N ASP A 341 -10.45 -8.59 -23.43
CA ASP A 341 -9.49 -9.69 -23.21
C ASP A 341 -8.70 -9.48 -21.92
N GLY A 342 -8.32 -8.23 -21.62
CA GLY A 342 -7.66 -7.89 -20.36
C GLY A 342 -8.55 -8.18 -19.15
N TYR A 343 -9.86 -7.92 -19.27
CA TYR A 343 -10.83 -8.25 -18.23
C TYR A 343 -11.02 -9.76 -18.07
N ALA A 344 -11.24 -10.47 -19.17
CA ALA A 344 -11.38 -11.93 -19.16
C ALA A 344 -10.16 -12.62 -18.55
N PHE A 345 -8.95 -12.16 -18.89
CA PHE A 345 -7.72 -12.65 -18.29
C PHE A 345 -7.66 -12.35 -16.79
N SER A 346 -8.02 -11.13 -16.35
CA SER A 346 -7.94 -10.75 -14.93
C SER A 346 -8.77 -11.66 -14.01
N LEU A 347 -9.90 -12.18 -14.50
CA LEU A 347 -10.75 -13.11 -13.77
C LEU A 347 -10.11 -14.50 -13.62
N ASN A 348 -9.21 -14.86 -14.53
CA ASN A 348 -8.57 -16.18 -14.59
C ASN A 348 -7.10 -16.15 -14.16
N ALA A 349 -6.48 -14.97 -14.00
CA ALA A 349 -5.06 -14.81 -13.71
C ALA A 349 -4.60 -15.54 -12.42
N HIS A 350 -5.50 -15.77 -11.48
CA HIS A 350 -5.23 -16.52 -10.26
C HIS A 350 -5.00 -18.03 -10.45
N MET A 351 -5.24 -18.55 -11.66
CA MET A 351 -5.04 -19.96 -12.02
C MET A 351 -3.57 -20.30 -12.29
N ILE A 352 -2.72 -19.30 -12.49
CA ILE A 352 -1.29 -19.48 -12.79
C ILE A 352 -0.43 -18.79 -11.74
N ASP A 353 0.64 -19.48 -11.35
CA ASP A 353 1.66 -18.90 -10.48
C ASP A 353 2.81 -18.29 -11.29
N LEU A 354 3.02 -18.75 -12.54
CA LEU A 354 4.09 -18.26 -13.42
C LEU A 354 3.95 -16.75 -13.74
N PRO A 355 5.08 -16.09 -14.06
CA PRO A 355 5.06 -14.76 -14.67
C PRO A 355 4.17 -14.70 -15.91
N VAL A 356 3.61 -13.51 -16.16
CA VAL A 356 2.71 -13.25 -17.28
C VAL A 356 3.36 -12.26 -18.23
N ALA A 357 3.35 -12.59 -19.52
CA ALA A 357 3.70 -11.69 -20.60
C ALA A 357 2.46 -11.36 -21.43
N PHE A 358 2.27 -10.08 -21.75
CA PHE A 358 1.23 -9.64 -22.67
C PHE A 358 1.82 -9.32 -24.04
N GLU A 359 1.16 -9.79 -25.09
CA GLU A 359 1.36 -9.32 -26.46
C GLU A 359 0.05 -8.75 -27.01
N SER A 360 0.14 -7.66 -27.79
CA SER A 360 -1.01 -7.03 -28.42
C SER A 360 -0.58 -6.08 -29.52
N GLU A 361 -1.43 -5.87 -30.53
CA GLU A 361 -1.34 -4.76 -31.48
C GLU A 361 -2.16 -3.54 -31.02
N SER A 362 -2.89 -3.64 -29.90
CA SER A 362 -3.78 -2.61 -29.37
C SER A 362 -3.27 -2.05 -28.04
N LEU A 363 -2.90 -0.77 -28.03
CA LEU A 363 -2.55 -0.05 -26.79
C LEU A 363 -3.72 -0.03 -25.78
N GLU A 364 -4.97 0.00 -26.25
CA GLU A 364 -6.15 -0.02 -25.37
C GLU A 364 -6.32 -1.38 -24.70
N ALA A 365 -6.03 -2.48 -25.41
CA ALA A 365 -6.07 -3.82 -24.85
C ALA A 365 -4.97 -4.03 -23.80
N LEU A 366 -3.75 -3.55 -24.09
CA LEU A 366 -2.64 -3.53 -23.12
C LEU A 366 -2.96 -2.68 -21.88
N ASP A 367 -3.54 -1.49 -22.05
CA ASP A 367 -3.93 -0.63 -20.92
C ASP A 367 -4.90 -1.35 -19.98
N SER A 368 -5.94 -1.98 -20.55
CA SER A 368 -6.93 -2.76 -19.82
C SER A 368 -6.29 -3.92 -19.05
N ALA A 369 -5.47 -4.74 -19.72
CA ALA A 369 -4.83 -5.90 -19.10
C ALA A 369 -3.85 -5.50 -17.99
N LEU A 370 -3.01 -4.49 -18.21
CA LEU A 370 -2.04 -4.01 -17.22
C LEU A 370 -2.71 -3.34 -16.01
N LEU A 371 -3.81 -2.63 -16.23
CA LEU A 371 -4.62 -2.07 -15.15
C LEU A 371 -5.15 -3.18 -14.24
N LEU A 372 -5.73 -4.22 -14.82
CA LEU A 372 -6.46 -5.27 -14.10
C LEU A 372 -5.56 -6.39 -13.57
N TYR A 373 -4.38 -6.61 -14.15
CA TYR A 373 -3.46 -7.65 -13.71
C TYR A 373 -2.84 -7.34 -12.35
N GLN A 374 -2.99 -8.28 -11.40
CA GLN A 374 -2.51 -8.14 -10.04
C GLN A 374 -1.08 -8.69 -9.90
N GLY A 375 -0.15 -8.09 -10.64
CA GLY A 375 1.26 -8.41 -10.60
C GLY A 375 2.11 -7.43 -11.40
N LYS A 376 3.39 -7.75 -11.55
CA LYS A 376 4.32 -7.07 -12.45
C LYS A 376 4.46 -7.87 -13.74
N ALA A 377 3.71 -7.45 -14.75
CA ALA A 377 3.66 -8.10 -16.06
C ALA A 377 4.90 -7.79 -16.91
N LEU A 378 5.15 -8.69 -17.85
CA LEU A 378 6.00 -8.47 -19.01
C LEU A 378 5.16 -7.97 -20.19
N ILE A 379 5.76 -7.19 -21.07
CA ILE A 379 5.18 -6.81 -22.36
C ILE A 379 6.13 -7.32 -23.44
N ALA A 380 5.69 -8.30 -24.21
CA ALA A 380 6.48 -8.91 -25.27
C ALA A 380 6.49 -8.01 -26.51
N SER A 381 7.68 -7.52 -26.90
CA SER A 381 7.86 -6.63 -28.06
C SER A 381 8.19 -7.35 -29.37
N THR A 382 8.38 -8.68 -29.34
CA THR A 382 8.90 -9.48 -30.47
C THR A 382 7.96 -9.56 -31.67
N ASN A 383 6.64 -9.46 -31.46
CA ASN A 383 5.60 -9.55 -32.50
C ASN A 383 4.63 -8.36 -32.46
N CYS A 384 5.12 -7.17 -32.08
CA CYS A 384 4.28 -6.00 -31.87
C CYS A 384 4.60 -4.88 -32.86
N GLU A 385 3.60 -4.32 -33.55
CA GLU A 385 3.76 -3.12 -34.40
C GLU A 385 3.79 -1.81 -33.58
N ILE A 386 3.50 -1.87 -32.28
CA ILE A 386 3.53 -0.71 -31.39
C ILE A 386 4.99 -0.30 -31.17
N GLU A 387 5.27 0.98 -31.36
CA GLU A 387 6.59 1.56 -31.11
C GLU A 387 7.02 1.32 -29.66
N ARG A 388 8.28 0.91 -29.48
CA ARG A 388 8.85 0.59 -28.15
C ARG A 388 8.68 1.73 -27.13
N GLU A 389 8.75 2.98 -27.57
CA GLU A 389 8.56 4.15 -26.71
C GLU A 389 7.15 4.17 -26.08
N ASP A 390 6.12 3.77 -26.83
CA ASP A 390 4.75 3.74 -26.32
C ASP A 390 4.51 2.54 -25.40
N LEU A 391 5.17 1.40 -25.66
CA LEU A 391 5.23 0.27 -24.74
C LEU A 391 5.91 0.64 -23.41
N GLU A 392 7.00 1.40 -23.46
CA GLU A 392 7.71 1.87 -22.25
C GLU A 392 6.86 2.87 -21.46
N LYS A 393 6.13 3.78 -22.13
CA LYS A 393 5.20 4.71 -21.46
C LYS A 393 4.09 3.99 -20.71
N ILE A 394 3.45 3.00 -21.33
CA ILE A 394 2.37 2.24 -20.68
C ILE A 394 2.93 1.34 -19.57
N ALA A 395 4.11 0.76 -19.76
CA ALA A 395 4.77 -0.06 -18.76
C ALA A 395 5.06 0.72 -17.47
N VAL A 396 5.61 1.94 -17.58
CA VAL A 396 5.88 2.82 -16.43
C VAL A 396 4.60 3.18 -15.66
N ARG A 397 3.45 3.29 -16.33
CA ARG A 397 2.18 3.62 -15.68
C ARG A 397 1.76 2.55 -14.65
N TYR A 398 2.00 1.27 -14.96
CA TYR A 398 1.54 0.12 -14.19
C TYR A 398 2.67 -0.70 -13.54
N GLY A 399 3.93 -0.29 -13.68
CA GLY A 399 5.08 -1.00 -13.14
C GLY A 399 5.47 -2.28 -13.90
N ALA A 400 5.13 -2.37 -15.19
CA ALA A 400 5.46 -3.51 -16.05
C ALA A 400 6.87 -3.39 -16.66
N VAL A 401 7.33 -4.46 -17.32
CA VAL A 401 8.65 -4.52 -17.99
C VAL A 401 8.48 -4.87 -19.46
N VAL A 402 9.08 -4.08 -20.35
CA VAL A 402 9.10 -4.40 -21.80
C VAL A 402 10.28 -5.33 -22.08
N MET A 403 10.02 -6.45 -22.76
CA MET A 403 11.03 -7.44 -23.19
C MET A 403 11.17 -7.51 -24.70
#